data_AF-A0A3E2V7U5-F1
#
_entry.id   AF-A0A3E2V7U5-F1
#
_cell.length_a   1.000
_cell.length_b   1.000
_cell.length_c   1.000
_cell.angle_alpha   90.00
_cell.angle_beta   90.00
_cell.angle_gamma   90.00
#
_symmetry.space_group_name_H-M   'P 1'
#
loop_
_entity.id
_entity.type
_entity.pdbx_description
1 polymer ?
#
loop_
_entity_poly.entity_id
_entity_poly.type
_entity_poly.pdbx_seq_one_letter_code
_entity_poly.pdbx_strand_id
1 'polypeptide(L)'
;MSREKVKEIVDYMVSEGTQNTNYGCWAFDIPELCDKFGLPLEWFYEHNDDICRELDERDEVADYEQNYDWNNHPLDYDLVYYTDFCHFEEV
;
A
#
# COMPACT_ATOMS: atom_id res chain seq x y z
N MET A 1 -9.00 -2.12 16.97
CA MET A 1 -9.34 -2.97 15.81
C MET A 1 -8.85 -2.32 14.53
N SER A 2 -9.23 -1.07 14.20
CA SER A 2 -8.80 -0.39 12.97
C SER A 2 -7.27 -0.21 12.86
N ARG A 3 -6.62 0.36 13.88
CA ARG A 3 -5.17 0.67 13.82
C ARG A 3 -4.24 -0.53 13.60
N GLU A 4 -4.50 -1.65 14.28
CA GLU A 4 -3.69 -2.86 14.10
C GLU A 4 -3.84 -3.43 12.68
N LYS A 5 -5.05 -3.35 12.12
CA LYS A 5 -5.32 -3.80 10.75
C LYS A 5 -4.69 -2.88 9.70
N VAL A 6 -4.73 -1.56 9.91
CA VAL A 6 -4.03 -0.58 9.06
C VAL A 6 -2.54 -0.92 9.00
N LYS A 7 -1.92 -1.13 10.16
CA LYS A 7 -0.50 -1.49 10.23
C LYS A 7 -0.20 -2.80 9.49
N GLU A 8 -1.02 -3.83 9.67
CA GLU A 8 -0.86 -5.11 8.96
C GLU A 8 -0.91 -4.95 7.43
N ILE A 9 -1.81 -4.09 6.93
CA ILE A 9 -1.93 -3.80 5.49
C ILE A 9 -0.70 -3.02 5.00
N VAL A 10 -0.23 -2.02 5.74
CA VAL A 10 0.97 -1.24 5.37
C VAL A 10 2.23 -2.11 5.41
N ASP A 11 2.40 -2.91 6.45
CA ASP A 11 3.50 -3.90 6.56
C ASP A 11 3.49 -4.84 5.35
N TYR A 12 2.30 -5.29 4.93
CA TYR A 12 2.16 -6.09 3.73
C TYR A 12 2.58 -5.34 2.46
N MET A 13 2.04 -4.14 2.22
CA MET A 13 2.35 -3.35 1.04
C MET A 13 3.86 -3.09 0.92
N VAL A 14 4.52 -2.73 2.02
CA VAL A 14 5.99 -2.55 2.04
C VAL A 14 6.71 -3.86 1.73
N SER A 15 6.37 -4.95 2.41
CA SER A 15 7.08 -6.23 2.24
C SER A 15 6.93 -6.81 0.84
N GLU A 16 5.72 -6.77 0.28
CA GLU A 16 5.46 -7.29 -1.06
C GLU A 16 6.07 -6.38 -2.11
N GLY A 17 5.86 -5.07 -2.01
CA GLY A 17 6.32 -4.12 -3.03
C GLY A 17 7.84 -4.11 -3.13
N THR A 18 8.56 -4.04 -2.00
CA THR A 18 10.04 -4.03 -1.98
C THR A 18 10.67 -5.31 -2.52
N GLN A 19 9.97 -6.45 -2.43
CA GLN A 19 10.46 -7.73 -2.96
C GLN A 19 10.19 -7.90 -4.47
N ASN A 20 9.18 -7.22 -5.01
CA ASN A 20 8.72 -7.43 -6.38
C ASN A 20 9.12 -6.31 -7.35
N THR A 21 9.88 -5.30 -6.91
CA THR A 21 10.36 -4.21 -7.77
C THR A 21 11.85 -3.93 -7.62
N ASN A 22 12.49 -3.58 -8.72
CA ASN A 22 13.91 -3.20 -8.80
C ASN A 22 14.04 -1.69 -9.04
N TYR A 23 12.95 -1.06 -9.46
CA TYR A 23 12.87 0.36 -9.78
C TYR A 23 12.22 1.17 -8.65
N GLY A 24 11.87 0.51 -7.55
CA GLY A 24 11.23 1.14 -6.40
C GLY A 24 9.71 1.28 -6.53
N CYS A 25 9.11 1.13 -7.70
CA CYS A 25 7.67 1.35 -7.87
C CYS A 25 6.86 0.05 -7.82
N TRP A 26 5.74 0.05 -7.09
CA TRP A 26 4.76 -1.03 -7.08
C TRP A 26 3.37 -0.51 -6.75
N ALA A 27 2.37 -0.96 -7.51
CA ALA A 27 0.97 -0.59 -7.30
C ALA A 27 0.17 -1.72 -6.66
N PHE A 28 -0.71 -1.36 -5.73
CA PHE A 28 -1.67 -2.26 -5.12
C PHE A 28 -3.09 -1.81 -5.45
N ASP A 29 -3.80 -2.64 -6.20
CA ASP A 29 -5.23 -2.44 -6.47
C ASP A 29 -6.03 -2.73 -5.19
N ILE A 30 -6.96 -1.83 -4.83
CA ILE A 30 -7.79 -2.03 -3.63
C ILE A 30 -8.62 -3.32 -3.69
N PRO A 31 -9.19 -3.75 -4.84
CA PRO A 31 -9.82 -5.05 -4.94
C PRO A 31 -8.90 -6.23 -4.55
N GLU A 32 -7.62 -6.19 -4.91
CA GLU A 32 -6.66 -7.23 -4.53
C GLU A 32 -6.39 -7.23 -3.01
N LEU A 33 -6.27 -6.05 -2.42
CA LEU A 33 -6.15 -5.90 -0.97
C LEU A 33 -7.42 -6.37 -0.24
N CYS A 34 -8.61 -6.11 -0.78
CA CYS A 34 -9.87 -6.60 -0.25
C CYS A 34 -9.90 -8.13 -0.20
N ASP A 35 -9.57 -8.79 -1.31
CA ASP A 35 -9.52 -10.26 -1.40
C ASP A 35 -8.47 -10.84 -0.45
N LYS A 36 -7.31 -10.21 -0.33
CA LYS A 36 -6.22 -10.66 0.55
C LYS A 36 -6.59 -10.61 2.03
N PHE A 37 -7.21 -9.50 2.46
CA PHE A 37 -7.49 -9.26 3.89
C PHE A 37 -8.92 -9.63 4.30
N GLY A 38 -9.77 -10.04 3.34
CA GLY A 38 -11.18 -10.33 3.58
C GLY A 38 -11.95 -9.10 4.05
N LEU A 39 -11.60 -7.93 3.51
CA LEU A 39 -12.17 -6.64 3.88
C LEU A 39 -13.04 -6.10 2.73
N PRO A 40 -14.14 -5.39 3.04
CA PRO A 40 -14.94 -4.74 2.02
C PRO A 40 -14.26 -3.44 1.53
N LEU A 41 -14.62 -2.98 0.33
CA LEU A 41 -14.11 -1.74 -0.26
C LEU A 41 -14.33 -0.53 0.66
N GLU A 42 -15.51 -0.46 1.28
CA GLU A 42 -15.89 0.63 2.18
C GLU A 42 -14.92 0.77 3.37
N TRP A 43 -14.30 -0.34 3.80
CA TRP A 43 -13.30 -0.28 4.86
C TRP A 43 -12.09 0.54 4.44
N PHE A 44 -11.61 0.36 3.20
CA PHE A 44 -10.49 1.13 2.66
C PHE A 44 -10.87 2.59 2.44
N TYR A 45 -12.12 2.88 2.08
CA TYR A 45 -12.59 4.26 1.95
C TYR A 45 -12.61 4.99 3.30
N GLU A 46 -13.08 4.31 4.35
CA GLU A 46 -13.12 4.86 5.71
C GLU A 46 -11.73 5.02 6.36
N HIS A 47 -10.77 4.18 5.97
CA HIS A 47 -9.44 4.13 6.60
C HIS A 47 -8.31 4.63 5.71
N ASN A 48 -8.61 5.19 4.53
CA ASN A 48 -7.61 5.72 3.59
C ASN A 48 -6.63 6.66 4.29
N ASP A 49 -7.15 7.65 5.03
CA ASP A 49 -6.30 8.62 5.75
C ASP A 49 -5.40 7.97 6.79
N ASP A 50 -5.85 6.90 7.46
CA ASP A 50 -5.04 6.20 8.45
C ASP A 50 -3.94 5.36 7.76
N ILE A 51 -4.23 4.78 6.60
CA ILE A 51 -3.24 4.09 5.75
C ILE A 51 -2.18 5.07 5.26
N CYS A 52 -2.58 6.23 4.73
CA CYS A 52 -1.66 7.29 4.31
C CYS A 52 -0.72 7.72 5.43
N ARG A 53 -1.26 7.96 6.63
CA ARG A 53 -0.44 8.35 7.79
C ARG A 53 0.54 7.27 8.21
N GLU A 54 0.14 5.99 8.19
CA GLU A 54 1.07 4.90 8.50
C GLU A 54 2.14 4.76 7.41
N LEU A 55 1.81 5.00 6.14
CA LEU A 55 2.77 5.05 5.03
C LEU A 55 3.78 6.21 5.18
N ASP A 56 3.33 7.40 5.58
CA ASP A 56 4.19 8.56 5.86
C ASP A 56 5.22 8.27 6.97
N GLU A 57 4.94 7.33 7.86
CA GLU A 57 5.82 6.90 8.96
C GLU A 57 6.83 5.81 8.56
N ARG A 58 6.75 5.28 7.32
CA ARG A 58 7.65 4.21 6.85
C ARG A 58 8.96 4.75 6.30
N ASP A 59 10.07 4.27 6.85
CA ASP A 59 11.41 4.58 6.33
C ASP A 59 11.66 4.00 4.93
N GLU A 60 10.95 2.92 4.56
CA GLU A 60 11.12 2.24 3.27
C GLU A 60 10.42 2.96 2.11
N VAL A 61 9.38 3.74 2.40
CA VAL A 61 8.54 4.43 1.41
C VAL A 61 9.11 5.82 1.16
N ALA A 62 9.46 6.08 -0.09
CA ALA A 62 9.95 7.38 -0.55
C ALA A 62 8.81 8.32 -0.95
N ASP A 63 7.76 7.78 -1.57
CA ASP A 63 6.55 8.51 -1.97
C ASP A 63 5.39 7.54 -2.20
N TYR A 64 4.16 8.04 -2.27
CA TYR A 64 3.02 7.28 -2.75
C TYR A 64 1.96 8.19 -3.38
N GLU A 65 1.26 7.64 -4.38
CA GLU A 65 0.10 8.27 -4.98
C GLU A 65 -1.10 7.34 -4.91
N GLN A 66 -2.30 7.92 -4.92
CA GLN A 66 -3.55 7.19 -5.01
C GLN A 66 -4.32 7.70 -6.22
N ASN A 67 -4.82 6.79 -7.04
CA ASN A 67 -5.84 7.14 -8.01
C ASN A 67 -7.22 7.11 -7.35
N TYR A 68 -8.10 8.00 -7.80
CA TYR A 68 -9.44 8.14 -7.25
C TYR A 68 -10.51 7.97 -8.33
N ASP A 69 -11.63 7.36 -7.94
CA ASP A 69 -12.82 7.32 -8.77
C ASP A 69 -13.56 8.67 -8.79
N TRP A 70 -14.64 8.73 -9.57
CA TRP A 70 -15.48 9.94 -9.70
C TRP A 70 -16.21 10.34 -8.40
N ASN A 71 -16.27 9.45 -7.40
CA ASN A 71 -16.83 9.72 -6.07
C ASN A 71 -15.75 10.06 -5.03
N ASN A 72 -14.50 10.24 -5.45
CA ASN A 72 -13.36 10.48 -4.55
C ASN A 72 -13.09 9.30 -3.61
N HIS A 73 -13.33 8.07 -4.08
CA HIS A 73 -12.86 6.86 -3.40
C HIS A 73 -11.52 6.42 -3.99
N PRO A 74 -10.55 6.02 -3.15
CA PRO A 74 -9.29 5.49 -3.66
C PRO A 74 -9.56 4.21 -4.47
N LEU A 75 -8.77 3.99 -5.51
CA LEU A 75 -8.81 2.83 -6.40
C LEU A 75 -7.60 1.92 -6.19
N ASP A 76 -6.45 2.53 -5.95
CA ASP A 76 -5.16 1.88 -5.80
C ASP A 76 -4.24 2.70 -4.87
N TYR A 77 -3.11 2.08 -4.52
CA TYR A 77 -1.96 2.74 -3.92
C TYR A 77 -0.73 2.44 -4.77
N ASP A 78 -0.19 3.45 -5.43
CA ASP A 78 1.08 3.37 -6.16
C ASP A 78 2.22 3.83 -5.23
N LEU A 79 3.03 2.89 -4.76
CA LEU A 79 4.09 3.14 -3.78
C LEU A 79 5.44 3.21 -4.49
N VAL A 80 6.23 4.19 -4.09
CA VAL A 80 7.64 4.33 -4.45
C VAL A 80 8.49 4.06 -3.22
N TYR A 81 9.35 3.05 -3.29
CA TYR A 81 10.29 2.67 -2.24
C TYR A 81 11.69 3.21 -2.54
N TYR A 82 12.47 3.47 -1.50
CA TYR A 82 13.91 3.65 -1.69
C TYR A 82 14.52 2.33 -2.13
N THR A 83 15.31 2.37 -3.22
CA THR A 83 15.90 1.17 -3.84
C THR A 83 16.81 0.38 -2.92
N ASP A 84 17.34 1.00 -1.86
CA ASP A 84 18.16 0.33 -0.84
C ASP A 84 17.38 -0.76 -0.08
N PHE A 85 16.05 -0.65 -0.01
CA PHE A 85 15.16 -1.67 0.56
C PHE A 85 14.62 -2.65 -0.48
N CYS A 86 14.87 -2.41 -1.77
CA CYS A 86 14.43 -3.31 -2.83
C CYS A 86 15.39 -4.49 -2.95
N HIS A 87 14.86 -5.70 -2.81
CA HIS A 87 15.66 -6.92 -2.75
C HIS A 87 15.25 -7.93 -3.82
N PHE A 88 14.94 -7.44 -5.02
CA PHE A 88 14.65 -8.32 -6.14
C PHE A 88 15.87 -9.23 -6.43
N GLU A 89 15.76 -10.49 -6.03
CA GLU A 89 16.68 -11.53 -6.46
C GLU A 89 16.26 -11.98 -7.87
N GLU A 90 17.13 -11.78 -8.87
CA GLU A 90 16.94 -12.39 -10.19
C GLU A 90 16.84 -13.92 -10.03
N VAL A 91 15.67 -14.48 -10.31
CA VAL A 91 15.40 -15.93 -10.30
C VAL A 91 15.86 -16.57 -11.60
#